data_AF-A0A450XR03-F1
#
_entry.id   AF-A0A450XR03-F1
#
_cell.length_a   1.000
_cell.length_b   1.000
_cell.length_c   1.000
_cell.angle_alpha   90.00
_cell.angle_beta   90.00
_cell.angle_gamma   90.00
#
_symmetry.space_group_name_H-M   'P 1'
#
loop_
_entity.id
_entity.type
_entity.pdbx_description
1 polymer ?
#
loop_
_entity_poly.entity_id
_entity_poly.type
_entity_poly.pdbx_seq_one_letter_code
_entity_poly.pdbx_strand_id
1 'polypeptide(L)'
;LQEVIAHLFDMSQSQANFWIHTLSKVLKDALHRQGYAPSRIPKDMLDRLENEELQDFAIDGTERKINRQIDNRLYRKRIPCFI
;
A
#
# COMPACT_ATOMS: atom_id res chain seq x y z
N LEU A 1 6.36 9.61 0.00
CA LEU A 1 5.55 9.73 1.25
C LEU A 1 6.30 10.50 2.33
N GLN A 2 7.50 10.08 2.74
CA GLN A 2 8.28 10.77 3.78
C GLN A 2 8.64 12.21 3.43
N GLU A 3 9.01 12.49 2.17
CA GLU A 3 9.32 13.85 1.70
C GLU A 3 8.11 14.79 1.75
N VAL A 4 6.91 14.27 1.47
CA VAL A 4 5.66 15.04 1.53
C VAL A 4 5.33 15.41 2.97
N ILE A 5 5.46 14.45 3.90
CA ILE A 5 5.25 14.69 5.34
C ILE A 5 6.30 15.66 5.87
N ALA A 6 7.56 15.47 5.48
CA ALA A 6 8.66 16.36 5.83
C ALA A 6 8.36 17.80 5.41
N HIS A 7 7.91 18.00 4.17
CA HIS A 7 7.53 19.31 3.66
C HIS A 7 6.31 19.91 4.37
N LEU A 8 5.26 19.10 4.64
CA LEU A 8 4.04 19.58 5.29
C LEU A 8 4.25 20.05 6.74
N PHE A 9 5.21 19.46 7.43
CA PHE A 9 5.49 19.76 8.84
C PHE A 9 6.80 20.50 9.06
N ASP A 10 7.38 21.07 8.00
CA ASP A 10 8.64 21.81 8.01
C ASP A 10 9.77 21.08 8.77
N MET A 11 9.90 19.78 8.50
CA MET A 11 10.89 18.91 9.13
C MET A 11 11.76 18.21 8.09
N SER A 12 12.89 17.66 8.52
CA SER A 12 13.73 16.88 7.61
C SER A 12 13.10 15.51 7.30
N GLN A 13 13.49 14.93 6.16
CA GLN A 13 13.06 13.57 5.80
C GLN A 13 13.45 12.54 6.87
N SER A 14 14.62 12.69 7.49
CA SER A 14 15.09 11.77 8.55
C SER A 14 14.24 11.88 9.81
N GLN A 15 13.82 13.10 10.18
CA GLN A 15 12.88 13.34 11.27
C GLN A 15 11.50 12.73 10.96
N ALA A 16 10.97 12.97 9.76
CA ALA A 16 9.70 12.39 9.33
C ALA A 16 9.76 10.85 9.38
N ASN A 17 10.85 10.25 8.90
CA ASN A 17 11.07 8.80 8.94
C ASN A 17 11.05 8.27 10.38
N PHE A 18 11.81 8.91 11.28
CA PHE A 18 11.86 8.55 12.69
C PHE A 18 10.48 8.59 13.36
N TRP A 19 9.72 9.67 13.12
CA TRP A 19 8.38 9.83 13.69
C TRP A 19 7.37 8.83 13.12
N ILE A 20 7.43 8.55 11.81
CA ILE A 20 6.57 7.54 11.18
C ILE A 20 6.78 6.18 11.84
N HIS A 21 8.04 5.75 12.03
CA HIS A 21 8.32 4.47 12.68
C HIS A 21 7.90 4.43 14.15
N THR A 22 8.06 5.54 14.87
CA THR A 22 7.71 5.64 16.29
C THR A 22 6.20 5.61 16.49
N LEU A 23 5.48 6.49 15.78
CA LEU A 23 4.04 6.65 15.91
C LEU A 23 3.26 5.47 15.32
N SER A 24 3.78 4.82 14.27
CA SER A 24 3.14 3.63 13.70
C SER A 24 3.04 2.48 14.70
N LYS A 25 4.02 2.32 15.60
CA LYS A 25 3.98 1.28 16.64
C LYS A 25 2.88 1.58 17.66
N VAL A 26 2.87 2.82 18.17
CA VAL A 26 1.85 3.28 19.12
C VAL A 26 0.45 3.15 18.53
N LEU A 27 0.27 3.55 17.27
CA LEU A 27 -1.00 3.43 16.57
C LEU A 27 -1.44 1.97 16.43
N LYS A 28 -0.53 1.07 16.05
CA LYS A 28 -0.83 -0.36 15.96
C LYS A 28 -1.21 -0.95 17.31
N ASP A 29 -0.50 -0.60 18.37
CA ASP A 29 -0.79 -1.08 19.72
C ASP A 29 -2.16 -0.59 20.21
N ALA A 30 -2.49 0.69 19.94
CA ALA A 30 -3.80 1.25 20.27
C ALA A 30 -4.92 0.56 19.49
N LEU A 31 -4.75 0.37 18.19
CA LEU A 31 -5.72 -0.33 17.33
C LEU A 31 -5.89 -1.79 17.75
N HIS A 32 -4.81 -2.47 18.13
CA HIS A 32 -4.84 -3.84 18.63
C HIS A 32 -5.65 -3.94 19.93
N ARG A 33 -5.40 -3.04 20.90
CA ARG A 33 -6.15 -3.01 22.17
C ARG A 33 -7.64 -2.77 21.98
N GLN A 34 -8.00 -1.98 20.97
CA GLN A 34 -9.40 -1.66 20.64
C GLN A 34 -10.05 -2.71 19.72
N GLY A 35 -9.32 -3.74 19.28
CA GLY A 35 -9.84 -4.76 18.37
C GLY A 35 -10.01 -4.31 16.92
N TYR A 36 -9.54 -3.12 16.56
CA TYR A 36 -9.62 -2.54 15.19
C TYR A 36 -8.31 -2.65 14.42
N ALA A 37 -7.42 -3.59 14.80
CA ALA A 37 -6.21 -3.82 14.03
C ALA A 37 -6.60 -4.22 12.60
N PRO A 38 -6.11 -3.52 11.57
CA PRO A 38 -6.46 -3.84 10.20
C PRO A 38 -5.92 -5.24 9.85
N SER A 39 -6.80 -6.24 9.81
CA SER A 39 -6.45 -7.53 9.22
C SER A 39 -6.35 -7.34 7.72
N ARG A 40 -5.25 -7.81 7.13
CA ARG A 40 -5.05 -7.73 5.67
C ARG A 40 -6.17 -8.45 4.92
N ILE A 41 -6.68 -9.53 5.50
CA ILE A 41 -7.94 -10.19 5.15
C ILE A 41 -8.47 -10.77 6.47
N PRO A 42 -9.59 -10.29 7.02
CA PRO A 42 -10.23 -10.92 8.18
C PRO A 42 -10.51 -12.39 7.86
N LYS A 43 -10.30 -13.30 8.81
CA LYS A 43 -10.67 -14.72 8.61
C LYS A 43 -12.17 -14.83 8.28
N ASP A 44 -12.98 -14.03 8.96
CA ASP A 44 -14.41 -13.87 8.72
C ASP A 44 -14.74 -13.37 7.30
N MET A 45 -13.82 -12.63 6.66
CA MET A 45 -13.97 -12.22 5.27
C MET A 45 -13.66 -13.38 4.32
N LEU A 46 -12.65 -14.20 4.59
CA LEU A 46 -12.38 -15.41 3.81
C LEU A 46 -13.53 -16.41 3.91
N ASP A 47 -14.04 -16.64 5.13
CA ASP A 47 -15.19 -17.52 5.36
C ASP A 47 -16.44 -16.99 4.63
N ARG A 48 -16.63 -15.66 4.56
CA ARG A 48 -17.70 -15.06 3.77
C ARG A 48 -17.48 -15.22 2.27
N LEU A 49 -16.26 -15.03 1.77
CA LEU A 49 -15.91 -15.21 0.36
C LEU A 49 -16.07 -16.67 -0.10
N GLU A 50 -15.78 -17.65 0.76
CA GLU A 50 -15.97 -19.07 0.46
C GLU A 50 -17.46 -19.46 0.36
N ASN A 51 -18.33 -18.75 1.07
CA ASN A 51 -19.78 -18.97 1.08
C ASN A 51 -20.56 -17.98 0.21
N GLU A 52 -19.87 -17.07 -0.49
CA GLU A 52 -20.48 -16.10 -1.39
C GLU A 52 -20.80 -16.78 -2.73
N GLU A 53 -22.03 -16.60 -3.22
CA GLU A 53 -22.39 -17.10 -4.56
C GLU A 53 -21.50 -16.44 -5.62
N LEU A 54 -21.14 -17.19 -6.66
CA LEU A 54 -20.39 -16.67 -7.80
C LEU A 54 -21.14 -15.48 -8.41
N GLN A 55 -20.71 -14.28 -8.06
CA GLN A 55 -21.21 -13.06 -8.67
C GLN A 55 -20.57 -12.92 -10.05
N ASP A 56 -21.42 -12.90 -11.08
CA ASP A 56 -21.04 -12.67 -12.47
C ASP A 56 -20.74 -11.17 -12.66
N PHE A 57 -19.68 -10.71 -12.00
CA PHE A 57 -19.21 -9.35 -12.15
C PHE A 57 -18.51 -9.23 -13.50
N ALA A 58 -19.22 -8.64 -14.46
CA ALA A 58 -18.56 -7.99 -15.57
C ALA A 58 -17.79 -6.78 -15.01
N ILE A 59 -16.50 -6.97 -14.71
CA ILE A 59 -15.58 -5.85 -14.58
C ILE A 59 -15.59 -5.19 -15.96
N ASP A 60 -16.12 -3.97 -16.06
CA ASP A 60 -15.90 -3.14 -17.25
C ASP A 60 -14.41 -2.79 -17.30
N GLY A 61 -13.64 -3.73 -17.85
CA GLY A 61 -12.27 -3.56 -18.24
C GLY A 61 -12.20 -2.68 -19.47
N THR A 62 -12.88 -1.52 -19.48
CA THR A 62 -12.57 -0.45 -20.43
C THR A 62 -11.07 -0.25 -20.33
N GLU A 63 -10.41 -0.66 -21.40
CA GLU A 63 -8.97 -0.78 -21.52
C GLU A 63 -8.33 0.54 -21.10
N ARG A 64 -7.90 0.66 -19.85
CA ARG A 64 -7.06 1.78 -19.44
C ARG A 64 -5.76 1.57 -20.20
N LYS A 65 -5.54 2.39 -21.23
CA LYS A 65 -4.25 2.44 -21.92
C LYS A 65 -3.16 2.51 -20.86
N ILE A 66 -2.38 1.44 -20.74
CA ILE A 66 -1.15 1.49 -19.97
C ILE A 66 -0.29 2.54 -20.66
N ASN A 67 -0.04 3.67 -20.00
CA ASN A 67 0.91 4.65 -20.49
C ASN A 67 2.32 4.07 -20.33
N ARG A 68 2.71 3.17 -21.23
CA ARG A 68 4.10 2.76 -21.37
C ARG A 68 4.84 3.97 -21.92
N GLN A 69 5.79 4.50 -21.15
CA GLN A 69 6.68 5.55 -21.65
C GLN A 69 7.37 5.03 -22.92
N ILE A 70 7.21 5.77 -24.02
CA ILE A 70 7.68 5.41 -25.37
C ILE A 70 9.20 5.63 -25.51
N ASP A 71 9.85 6.20 -24.50
CA ASP A 71 11.28 6.50 -24.58
C ASP A 71 12.16 5.27 -24.30
N ASN A 72 12.77 4.78 -25.38
CA ASN A 72 13.74 3.68 -25.37
C ASN A 72 15.08 4.02 -24.68
N ARG A 73 15.33 5.27 -24.28
CA ARG A 73 16.64 5.64 -23.67
C ARG A 73 16.79 5.34 -22.19
N LEU A 74 15.71 5.08 -21.44
CA LEU A 74 15.80 4.81 -19.99
C LEU A 74 15.94 3.33 -19.62
N TYR A 75 16.04 2.42 -20.59
CA TYR A 75 16.21 0.98 -20.38
C TYR A 75 17.60 0.52 -19.90
N ARG A 76 18.45 1.42 -19.39
CA ARG A 76 19.80 1.07 -18.89
C ARG A 76 20.01 1.37 -17.42
N LYS A 77 19.08 0.94 -16.58
CA LYS A 77 19.43 0.38 -15.26
C LYS A 77 18.58 -0.86 -15.02
N ARG A 78 19.02 -1.99 -15.58
CA ARG A 78 18.68 -3.31 -15.04
C ARG A 78 19.06 -3.29 -13.56
N ILE A 79 18.07 -3.21 -12.68
CA ILE A 79 18.25 -3.62 -11.29
C ILE A 79 18.22 -5.15 -11.37
N PRO A 80 19.34 -5.85 -11.12
CA PRO A 80 19.29 -7.31 -11.09
C PRO A 80 18.43 -7.70 -9.90
N CYS A 81 17.35 -8.42 -10.18
CA CYS A 81 16.61 -9.17 -9.18
C CYS A 81 17.53 -10.31 -8.75
N PHE A 82 18.25 -10.13 -7.64
CA PHE A 82 18.87 -11.24 -6.93
C PHE A 82 17.75 -11.97 -6.19
N ILE A 83 17.33 -13.10 -6.74
CA ILE A 83 16.72 -14.20 -6.00
C ILE A 83 17.88 -15.08 -5.51
#